data_AF-A0A0F9HIQ2-F1
#
_entry.id   AF-A0A0F9HIQ2-F1
#
_cell.length_a   1.000
_cell.length_b   1.000
_cell.length_c   1.000
_cell.angle_alpha   90.00
_cell.angle_beta   90.00
_cell.angle_gamma   90.00
#
_symmetry.space_group_name_H-M   'P 1'
#
loop_
_entity.id
_entity.type
_entity.pdbx_description
1 polymer ?
#
loop_
_entity_poly.entity_id
_entity_poly.type
_entity_poly.pdbx_seq_one_letter_code
_entity_poly.pdbx_strand_id
1 'polypeptide(L)'
;MDKGQLAPGEVLEIYGRGLTYVSICTNIEGKSRIAEILNHKHPTGIQSQWGFSTDPTFSDGEPNPSPCNKGSLDNIHYLMSC
;
A
#
# COMPACT_ATOMS: atom_id res chain seq x y z
N MET A 1 14.48 12.27 -10.95
CA MET A 1 13.78 10.97 -10.97
C MET A 1 12.30 11.26 -10.80
N ASP A 2 11.44 10.67 -11.64
CA ASP A 2 10.00 10.85 -11.55
C ASP A 2 9.49 10.17 -10.26
N LYS A 3 8.87 10.95 -9.37
CA LYS A 3 8.48 10.52 -8.02
C LYS A 3 7.49 9.36 -8.02
N GLY A 4 6.76 9.14 -9.12
CA GLY A 4 5.79 8.06 -9.26
C GLY A 4 6.32 6.74 -9.81
N GLN A 5 7.58 6.67 -10.24
CA GLN A 5 8.08 5.51 -10.99
C GLN A 5 8.67 4.45 -10.06
N LEU A 6 8.27 3.19 -10.25
CA LEU A 6 8.85 2.05 -9.54
C LEU A 6 10.29 1.81 -10.05
N ALA A 7 11.20 1.50 -9.14
CA ALA A 7 12.54 1.01 -9.50
C ALA A 7 12.45 -0.43 -10.06
N PRO A 8 13.47 -0.89 -10.81
CA PRO A 8 13.51 -2.27 -11.30
C PRO A 8 13.35 -3.28 -10.16
N GLY A 9 12.36 -4.16 -10.27
CA GLY A 9 12.05 -5.18 -9.26
C GLY A 9 11.12 -4.71 -8.14
N GLU A 10 10.80 -3.41 -8.04
CA GLU A 10 9.77 -2.93 -7.11
C GLU A 10 8.37 -3.26 -7.63
N VAL A 11 7.52 -3.69 -6.70
CA VAL A 11 6.12 -4.04 -6.91
C VAL A 11 5.26 -3.23 -5.94
N LEU A 12 4.21 -2.61 -6.46
CA LEU A 12 3.12 -2.03 -5.67
C LEU A 12 1.83 -2.33 -6.41
N GLU A 13 1.04 -3.24 -5.84
CA GLU A 13 -0.22 -3.71 -6.38
C GLU A 13 -1.38 -3.35 -5.45
N ILE A 14 -2.51 -2.97 -6.04
CA ILE A 14 -3.75 -2.76 -5.30
C ILE A 14 -4.43 -4.11 -5.13
N TYR A 15 -4.46 -4.63 -3.90
CA TYR A 15 -5.11 -5.90 -3.58
C TYR A 15 -6.63 -5.71 -3.42
N GLY A 16 -7.06 -4.57 -2.88
CA GLY A 16 -8.48 -4.19 -2.79
C GLY A 16 -8.64 -2.71 -2.50
N ARG A 17 -9.64 -2.05 -3.11
CA ARG A 17 -9.89 -0.62 -2.95
C ARG A 17 -11.33 -0.35 -2.55
N GLY A 18 -11.51 0.31 -1.41
CA GLY A 18 -12.76 0.90 -0.95
C GLY A 18 -12.79 2.41 -1.13
N LEU A 19 -13.77 3.07 -0.49
CA LEU A 19 -13.92 4.53 -0.53
C LEU A 19 -12.85 5.23 0.32
N THR A 20 -12.63 4.76 1.54
CA THR A 20 -11.73 5.37 2.54
C THR A 20 -10.54 4.49 2.91
N TYR A 21 -10.47 3.28 2.34
CA TYR A 21 -9.41 2.31 2.60
C TYR A 21 -8.90 1.69 1.31
N VAL A 22 -7.63 1.34 1.27
CA VAL A 22 -7.03 0.53 0.20
C VAL A 22 -6.03 -0.45 0.79
N SER A 23 -6.16 -1.73 0.42
CA SER A 23 -5.17 -2.76 0.72
C SER A 23 -4.20 -2.85 -0.44
N ILE A 24 -2.90 -2.81 -0.11
CA ILE A 24 -1.81 -2.88 -1.08
C ILE A 24 -0.91 -4.07 -0.80
N CYS A 25 -0.31 -4.64 -1.84
CA CYS A 25 0.73 -5.66 -1.78
C CYS A 25 2.01 -5.09 -2.38
N THR A 26 3.12 -5.12 -1.64
CA THR A 26 4.37 -4.48 -2.07
C THR A 26 5.62 -5.12 -1.48
N ASN A 27 6.73 -5.05 -2.22
CA ASN A 27 8.09 -5.36 -1.71
C ASN A 27 8.94 -4.09 -1.49
N ILE A 28 8.31 -2.91 -1.57
CA ILE A 28 9.02 -1.64 -1.46
C ILE A 28 9.38 -1.38 0.00
N GLU A 29 10.62 -1.01 0.24
CA GLU A 29 11.08 -0.59 1.55
C GLU A 29 10.80 0.89 1.81
N GLY A 30 10.42 1.21 3.05
CA GLY A 30 10.22 2.58 3.49
C GLY A 30 8.78 3.09 3.28
N LYS A 31 8.09 3.33 4.40
CA LYS A 31 6.70 3.81 4.41
C LYS A 31 6.48 5.09 3.60
N SER A 32 7.39 6.06 3.70
CA SER A 32 7.29 7.31 2.94
C SER A 32 7.31 7.09 1.43
N ARG A 33 8.12 6.13 0.97
CA ARG A 33 8.25 5.80 -0.46
C ARG A 33 7.00 5.08 -0.98
N ILE A 34 6.49 4.11 -0.21
CA ILE A 34 5.22 3.43 -0.50
C ILE A 34 4.09 4.46 -0.64
N ALA A 35 3.95 5.36 0.33
CA ALA A 35 2.91 6.38 0.33
C ALA A 35 3.08 7.37 -0.84
N GLU A 36 4.31 7.79 -1.16
CA GLU A 36 4.58 8.67 -2.31
C GLU A 36 4.13 8.02 -3.63
N ILE A 37 4.54 6.77 -3.90
CA ILE A 37 4.16 6.07 -5.13
C ILE A 37 2.66 5.83 -5.17
N LEU A 38 2.06 5.36 -4.07
CA LEU A 38 0.63 5.09 -4.00
C LEU A 38 -0.18 6.35 -4.28
N ASN A 39 0.16 7.48 -3.66
CA ASN A 39 -0.56 8.74 -3.86
C ASN A 39 -0.34 9.36 -5.23
N HIS A 40 0.79 9.08 -5.88
CA HIS A 40 1.01 9.49 -7.25
C HIS A 40 0.22 8.65 -8.26
N LYS A 41 0.24 7.31 -8.11
CA LYS A 41 -0.41 6.38 -9.06
C LYS A 41 -1.90 6.20 -8.82
N HIS A 42 -2.34 6.27 -7.58
CA HIS A 42 -3.71 6.00 -7.14
C HIS A 42 -4.19 7.06 -6.15
N PRO A 43 -4.27 8.35 -6.55
CA PRO A 43 -4.67 9.42 -5.64
C PRO A 43 -6.09 9.20 -5.08
N THR A 44 -6.31 9.69 -3.87
CA THR A 44 -7.63 9.74 -3.21
C THR A 44 -8.51 10.86 -3.75
N GLY A 45 -7.89 11.93 -4.29
CA GLY A 45 -8.58 13.16 -4.70
C GLY A 45 -8.88 14.12 -3.55
N ILE A 46 -8.45 13.80 -2.31
CA ILE A 46 -8.61 14.65 -1.13
C ILE A 46 -7.25 15.03 -0.53
N GLN A 47 -7.23 16.10 0.25
CA GLN A 47 -6.00 16.67 0.81
C GLN A 47 -5.26 15.72 1.76
N SER A 48 -5.98 14.85 2.50
CA SER A 48 -5.38 13.92 3.46
C SER A 48 -4.53 12.83 2.82
N GLN A 49 -4.78 12.50 1.54
CA GLN A 49 -4.08 11.45 0.80
C GLN A 49 -4.19 10.06 1.47
N TRP A 50 -3.65 9.02 0.84
CA TRP A 50 -3.49 7.72 1.48
C TRP A 50 -2.36 7.78 2.50
N GLY A 51 -2.67 7.43 3.74
CA GLY A 51 -1.71 7.13 4.81
C GLY A 51 -1.81 5.67 5.25
N PHE A 52 -0.85 5.21 6.05
CA PHE A 52 -0.96 3.88 6.68
C PHE A 52 -2.08 3.89 7.71
N SER A 53 -2.92 2.86 7.70
CA SER A 53 -3.97 2.69 8.71
C SER A 53 -3.36 2.60 10.10
N THR A 54 -4.04 3.19 11.08
CA THR A 54 -3.75 3.01 12.51
C THR A 54 -4.39 1.76 13.09
N ASP A 55 -5.31 1.13 12.35
CA ASP A 55 -5.89 -0.17 12.70
C ASP A 55 -4.81 -1.25 12.57
N PRO A 56 -4.53 -2.02 13.65
CA PRO A 56 -3.54 -3.08 13.60
C PRO A 56 -3.96 -4.27 12.75
N THR A 57 -5.20 -4.31 12.25
CA THR A 57 -5.79 -5.41 11.50
C THR A 57 -6.42 -5.00 10.17
N PHE A 58 -6.50 -5.95 9.25
CA PHE A 58 -7.32 -5.90 8.04
C PHE A 58 -8.78 -6.23 8.39
N SER A 59 -9.71 -5.99 7.45
CA SER A 59 -11.14 -6.28 7.66
C SER A 59 -11.47 -7.76 7.85
N ASP A 60 -10.57 -8.66 7.46
CA ASP A 60 -10.68 -10.11 7.65
C ASP A 60 -10.05 -10.60 8.97
N GLY A 61 -9.45 -9.69 9.75
CA GLY A 61 -8.83 -9.98 11.05
C GLY A 61 -7.32 -10.23 11.00
N GLU A 62 -6.70 -10.26 9.81
CA GLU A 62 -5.24 -10.44 9.68
C GLU A 62 -4.47 -9.20 10.16
N PRO A 63 -3.25 -9.32 10.71
CA PRO A 63 -2.48 -8.16 11.20
C PRO A 63 -1.89 -7.32 10.07
N ASN A 64 -1.69 -6.02 10.32
CA ASN A 64 -0.87 -5.13 9.50
C ASN A 64 0.57 -5.06 10.06
N PRO A 65 1.63 -5.20 9.25
CA PRO A 65 1.64 -5.85 7.93
C PRO A 65 1.41 -7.37 8.01
N SER A 66 0.75 -7.96 7.00
CA SER A 66 0.69 -9.42 6.82
C SER A 66 1.49 -9.86 5.59
N PRO A 67 2.14 -11.05 5.61
CA PRO A 67 2.78 -11.59 4.41
C PRO A 67 1.77 -11.82 3.28
N CYS A 68 2.20 -11.58 2.04
CA CYS A 68 1.39 -11.91 0.88
C CYS A 68 1.26 -13.43 0.72
N ASN A 69 0.04 -13.93 0.66
CA ASN A 69 -0.25 -15.35 0.41
C ASN A 69 -0.45 -15.69 -1.08
N LYS A 70 -0.34 -14.70 -1.98
CA LYS A 70 -0.64 -14.83 -3.42
C LYS A 70 0.49 -14.40 -4.37
N GLY A 71 1.74 -14.32 -3.90
CA GLY A 71 2.86 -13.87 -4.74
C GLY A 71 4.23 -14.37 -4.27
N SER A 72 5.27 -13.58 -4.57
CA SER A 72 6.58 -13.73 -3.91
C SER A 72 6.40 -13.69 -2.40
N LEU A 73 7.02 -14.63 -1.68
CA LEU A 73 6.99 -14.72 -0.21
C LEU A 73 7.53 -13.45 0.47
N ASP A 74 8.24 -12.59 -0.28
CA ASP A 74 8.87 -11.38 0.22
C ASP A 74 7.94 -10.15 0.18
N ASN A 75 6.75 -10.28 -0.43
CA ASN A 75 5.79 -9.18 -0.48
C ASN A 75 5.00 -9.05 0.82
N ILE A 76 4.70 -7.81 1.18
CA ILE A 76 3.98 -7.44 2.39
C ILE A 76 2.67 -6.72 2.03
N HIS A 77 1.61 -7.05 2.74
CA HIS A 77 0.34 -6.35 2.68
C HIS A 77 0.29 -5.20 3.69
N TYR A 78 -0.26 -4.06 3.26
CA TYR A 78 -0.61 -2.95 4.15
C TYR A 78 -2.04 -2.48 3.89
N LEU A 79 -2.75 -2.15 4.97
CA LEU A 79 -3.95 -1.35 4.91
C LEU A 79 -3.58 0.14 4.95
N MET A 80 -4.09 0.89 3.98
CA MET A 80 -3.98 2.34 3.89
C MET A 80 -5.36 2.96 4.05
N SER A 81 -5.44 4.18 4.58
CA SER A 81 -6.67 4.94 4.78
C SER A 81 -6.50 6.41 4.41
N CYS A 82 -7.59 7.09 4.05
CA CYS A 82 -7.60 8.52 3.71
C CYS A 82 -8.59 9.35 4.51
#